data_AF-A0A7L4ZRA7-F1
#
_entry.id   AF-A0A7L4ZRA7-F1
#
_cell.length_a   1.000
_cell.length_b   1.000
_cell.length_c   1.000
_cell.angle_alpha   90.00
_cell.angle_beta   90.00
_cell.angle_gamma   90.00
#
_symmetry.space_group_name_H-M   'P 1'
#
loop_
_entity.id
_entity.type
_entity.pdbx_description
1 polymer ?
#
loop_
_entity_poly.entity_id
_entity_poly.type
_entity_poly.pdbx_seq_one_letter_code
_entity_poly.pdbx_strand_id
1 'polypeptide(L)'
;MINEFRYRPPFKYLFLGIGGILAASIFGGVTLEKGEIWFRIITFIFFVLNLALGIGFLALFINKFNVGKLKIGDDFIEISGRWKNRTKLNFTEIKSIGEIDTYDQVIEIKSENGFNLIEKQWMKSKEFDIVREKLIEWANKNTFSTK
;
A
#
# COMPACT_ATOMS: atom_id res chain seq x y z
N MET A 1 -16.62 -19.82 -6.69
CA MET A 1 -15.33 -20.16 -6.06
C MET A 1 -14.64 -18.87 -5.60
N ILE A 2 -14.09 -18.81 -4.39
CA ILE A 2 -13.44 -17.59 -3.87
C ILE A 2 -11.93 -17.66 -4.08
N ASN A 3 -11.37 -16.71 -4.84
CA ASN A 3 -9.92 -16.57 -4.99
C ASN A 3 -9.40 -15.47 -4.07
N GLU A 4 -8.32 -15.74 -3.33
CA GLU A 4 -7.67 -14.77 -2.45
C GLU A 4 -6.29 -14.36 -3.00
N PHE A 5 -6.05 -13.05 -3.09
CA PHE A 5 -4.80 -12.46 -3.54
C PHE A 5 -4.14 -11.69 -2.40
N ARG A 6 -2.84 -11.91 -2.21
CA ARG A 6 -2.12 -11.34 -1.07
C ARG A 6 -1.33 -10.12 -1.52
N TYR A 7 -1.55 -8.99 -0.84
CA TYR A 7 -0.71 -7.82 -1.07
C TYR A 7 0.74 -8.07 -0.62
N ARG A 8 1.67 -7.54 -1.40
CA ARG A 8 3.10 -7.54 -1.14
C ARG A 8 3.39 -6.58 0.01
N PRO A 9 4.08 -7.06 1.06
CA PRO A 9 4.53 -6.20 2.14
C PRO A 9 5.42 -5.06 1.61
N PRO A 10 5.28 -3.85 2.15
CA PRO A 10 6.03 -2.68 1.70
C PRO A 10 7.43 -2.62 2.33
N PHE A 11 8.22 -3.70 2.19
CA PHE A 11 9.49 -3.89 2.91
C PHE A 11 10.51 -2.76 2.71
N LYS A 12 10.44 -2.02 1.60
CA LYS A 12 11.27 -0.83 1.38
C LYS A 12 11.19 0.14 2.56
N TYR A 13 9.98 0.40 3.08
CA TYR A 13 9.81 1.31 4.21
C TYR A 13 10.30 0.71 5.52
N LEU A 14 10.23 -0.62 5.69
CA LEU A 14 10.82 -1.29 6.85
C LEU A 14 12.33 -1.07 6.90
N PHE A 15 13.03 -1.37 5.80
CA PHE A 15 14.48 -1.23 5.74
C PHE A 15 14.93 0.22 5.86
N LEU A 16 14.24 1.16 5.22
CA LEU A 16 14.51 2.60 5.39
C LEU A 16 14.26 3.06 6.83
N GLY A 17 13.19 2.58 7.46
CA GLY A 17 12.85 2.88 8.85
C GLY A 17 13.92 2.39 9.83
N ILE A 18 14.34 1.13 9.70
CA ILE A 18 15.41 0.54 10.51
C ILE A 18 16.73 1.28 10.26
N GLY A 19 17.08 1.55 9.01
CA GLY A 19 18.28 2.31 8.65
C GLY A 19 18.33 3.70 9.29
N GLY A 20 17.19 4.41 9.28
CA GLY A 20 17.05 5.71 9.95
C GLY A 20 17.24 5.62 11.47
N ILE A 21 16.67 4.60 12.12
CA ILE A 21 16.86 4.39 13.57
C ILE A 21 18.33 4.08 13.89
N LEU A 22 18.97 3.21 13.11
CA LEU A 22 20.39 2.88 13.31
C LEU A 22 21.28 4.12 13.14
N ALA A 23 21.05 4.92 12.11
CA ALA A 23 21.76 6.18 11.91
C ALA A 23 21.53 7.14 13.08
N ALA A 24 20.29 7.26 13.56
CA ALA A 24 19.97 8.05 14.73
C ALA A 24 20.76 7.55 15.96
N SER A 25 20.78 6.24 16.24
CA SER A 25 21.55 5.71 17.37
C SER A 25 23.04 6.07 17.30
N ILE A 26 23.66 6.04 16.11
CA ILE A 26 25.06 6.43 15.91
C ILE A 26 25.25 7.91 16.26
N PHE A 27 24.46 8.82 15.66
CA PHE A 27 24.56 10.24 15.95
C PHE A 27 24.23 10.57 17.42
N GLY A 28 23.24 9.89 18.00
CA GLY A 28 22.88 10.05 19.41
C GLY A 28 24.02 9.65 20.35
N GLY A 29 24.73 8.55 20.06
CA GLY A 29 25.93 8.16 20.82
C GLY A 29 27.00 9.25 20.81
N VAL A 30 27.27 9.83 19.63
CA VAL A 30 28.25 10.91 19.47
C VAL A 30 27.87 12.17 20.27
N THR A 31 26.58 12.47 20.43
CA THR A 31 26.15 13.65 21.22
C THR A 31 26.44 13.53 22.72
N LEU A 32 26.64 12.32 23.24
CA LEU A 32 26.95 12.05 24.65
C LEU A 32 28.45 12.16 24.95
N GLU A 33 29.31 12.19 23.93
CA GLU A 33 30.74 12.32 24.11
C GLU A 33 31.13 13.75 24.54
N LYS A 34 32.22 13.86 25.31
CA LYS A 34 32.79 15.15 25.74
C LYS A 34 33.63 15.76 24.61
N GLY A 35 32.97 16.11 23.51
CA GLY A 35 33.57 16.80 22.36
C GLY A 35 33.19 18.29 22.30
N GLU A 36 33.62 18.96 21.22
CA GLU A 36 33.28 20.35 20.96
C GLU A 36 31.76 20.59 20.90
N ILE A 37 31.31 21.70 21.49
CA ILE A 37 29.87 21.99 21.60
C ILE A 37 29.19 22.12 20.23
N TRP A 38 29.86 22.72 19.24
CA TRP A 38 29.33 22.89 17.89
C TRP A 38 29.14 21.56 17.17
N PHE A 39 30.10 20.65 17.30
CA PHE A 39 30.00 19.31 16.75
C PHE A 39 28.84 18.53 17.38
N ARG A 40 28.62 18.67 18.69
CA ARG A 40 27.49 18.06 19.40
C ARG A 40 26.14 18.63 18.95
N ILE A 41 26.05 19.94 18.72
CA ILE A 41 24.82 20.55 18.19
C ILE A 41 24.49 20.02 16.80
N ILE A 42 25.49 19.96 15.91
CA ILE A 42 25.30 19.47 14.52
C ILE A 42 24.87 18.00 14.53
N THR A 43 25.57 17.15 15.29
CA THR A 43 25.22 15.72 15.42
C THR A 43 23.86 15.50 16.07
N PHE A 44 23.45 16.35 17.02
CA PHE A 44 22.11 16.31 17.61
C PHE A 44 21.01 16.61 16.58
N ILE A 45 21.23 17.56 15.68
CA ILE A 45 20.29 17.82 14.58
C ILE A 45 20.16 16.58 13.67
N PHE A 46 21.28 15.97 13.28
CA PHE A 46 21.26 14.74 12.47
C PHE A 46 20.58 13.58 13.20
N PHE A 47 20.77 13.44 14.51
CA PHE A 47 20.05 12.47 15.34
C PHE A 47 18.54 12.65 15.23
N VAL A 48 18.04 13.86 15.49
CA VAL A 48 16.59 14.15 15.47
C VAL A 48 16.00 13.92 14.07
N LEU A 49 16.69 14.35 13.01
CA LEU A 49 16.23 14.15 11.63
C LEU A 49 16.14 12.67 11.26
N ASN A 50 17.17 11.88 11.55
CA ASN A 50 17.19 10.45 11.24
C ASN A 50 16.14 9.69 12.07
N LEU A 51 15.92 10.08 13.33
CA LEU A 51 14.91 9.48 14.18
C LEU A 51 13.50 9.75 13.63
N ALA A 52 13.21 11.01 13.26
CA ALA A 52 11.93 11.38 12.66
C ALA A 52 11.68 10.63 11.34
N LEU A 53 12.68 10.53 10.46
CA LEU A 53 12.59 9.77 9.22
C LEU A 53 12.38 8.27 9.49
N GLY A 54 13.13 7.69 10.42
CA GLY A 54 13.03 6.29 10.81
C GLY A 54 11.61 5.94 11.29
N ILE A 55 11.08 6.72 12.23
CA ILE A 55 9.72 6.57 12.74
C ILE A 55 8.69 6.75 11.62
N GLY A 56 8.85 7.77 10.76
CA GLY A 56 7.95 8.02 9.64
C GLY A 56 7.86 6.84 8.67
N PHE A 57 9.00 6.26 8.27
CA PHE A 57 9.02 5.09 7.40
C PHE A 57 8.47 3.84 8.08
N LEU A 58 8.74 3.61 9.36
CA LEU A 58 8.13 2.48 10.08
C LEU A 58 6.61 2.64 10.20
N ALA A 59 6.11 3.85 10.43
CA ALA A 59 4.68 4.13 10.44
C ALA A 59 4.05 3.82 9.07
N LEU A 60 4.69 4.22 7.97
CA LEU A 60 4.27 3.85 6.62
C LEU A 60 4.27 2.33 6.39
N PHE A 61 5.31 1.62 6.88
CA PHE A 61 5.36 0.17 6.82
C PHE A 61 4.17 -0.46 7.54
N ILE A 62 3.92 -0.10 8.80
CA ILE A 62 2.81 -0.66 9.60
C ILE A 62 1.47 -0.40 8.92
N ASN A 63 1.25 0.83 8.44
CA ASN A 63 0.02 1.24 7.78
C ASN A 63 -0.29 0.44 6.51
N LYS A 64 0.73 0.09 5.74
CA LYS A 64 0.59 -0.65 4.48
C LYS A 64 0.76 -2.16 4.64
N PHE A 65 1.46 -2.63 5.67
CA PHE A 65 1.61 -4.06 5.98
C PHE A 65 0.29 -4.67 6.46
N ASN A 66 -0.53 -3.87 7.16
CA ASN A 66 -1.80 -4.31 7.71
C ASN A 66 -2.97 -4.30 6.69
N VAL A 67 -2.66 -4.26 5.39
CA VAL A 67 -3.67 -4.40 4.33
C VAL A 67 -3.96 -5.89 4.17
N GLY A 68 -5.18 -6.30 4.49
CA GLY A 68 -5.66 -7.69 4.35
C GLY A 68 -5.66 -8.17 2.90
N LYS A 69 -5.99 -9.44 2.66
CA LYS A 69 -6.04 -9.99 1.30
C LYS A 69 -7.18 -9.37 0.49
N LEU A 70 -6.99 -9.24 -0.81
CA LEU A 70 -8.08 -8.99 -1.76
C LEU A 70 -8.77 -10.33 -2.05
N LYS A 71 -10.10 -10.38 -1.98
CA LYS A 71 -10.86 -11.58 -2.35
C LYS A 71 -11.75 -11.29 -3.52
N ILE A 72 -11.83 -12.20 -4.48
CA ILE A 72 -12.79 -12.13 -5.58
C ILE A 72 -13.62 -13.41 -5.58
N GLY A 73 -14.93 -13.24 -5.41
CA GLY A 73 -15.93 -14.29 -5.54
C GLY A 73 -16.42 -14.41 -6.99
N ASP A 74 -17.56 -15.05 -7.16
CA ASP A 74 -18.22 -15.16 -8.47
C ASP A 74 -19.00 -13.87 -8.81
N ASP A 75 -19.49 -13.16 -7.79
CA ASP A 75 -20.39 -12.01 -7.87
C ASP A 75 -19.93 -10.81 -7.03
N PHE A 76 -18.78 -10.89 -6.37
CA PHE A 76 -18.26 -9.83 -5.51
C PHE A 76 -16.73 -9.69 -5.52
N ILE A 77 -16.26 -8.52 -5.11
CA ILE A 77 -14.86 -8.27 -4.74
C ILE A 77 -14.79 -7.65 -3.34
N GLU A 78 -13.91 -8.20 -2.50
CA GLU A 78 -13.61 -7.70 -1.16
C GLU A 78 -12.22 -7.06 -1.19
N ILE A 79 -12.21 -5.73 -1.07
CA ILE A 79 -11.01 -4.91 -1.09
C ILE A 79 -10.68 -4.56 0.36
N SER A 80 -9.48 -4.93 0.79
CA SER A 80 -9.01 -4.57 2.13
C SER A 80 -8.61 -3.10 2.16
N GLY A 81 -9.31 -2.28 2.94
CA GLY A 81 -8.96 -0.88 3.17
C GLY A 81 -7.75 -0.73 4.10
N ARG A 82 -7.26 0.51 4.21
CA ARG A 82 -6.24 0.87 5.20
C ARG A 82 -6.79 0.55 6.60
N TRP A 83 -6.02 -0.23 7.37
CA TRP A 83 -6.16 -0.54 8.81
C TRP A 83 -7.11 -1.66 9.24
N LYS A 84 -8.36 -1.72 8.77
CA LYS A 84 -9.32 -2.78 9.19
C LYS A 84 -10.65 -2.81 8.43
N ASN A 85 -11.02 -1.73 7.75
CA ASN A 85 -12.27 -1.68 7.00
C ASN A 85 -12.11 -2.48 5.70
N ARG A 86 -12.87 -3.56 5.57
CA ARG A 86 -12.97 -4.30 4.32
C ARG A 86 -14.18 -3.80 3.57
N THR A 87 -13.97 -3.39 2.33
CA THR A 87 -15.06 -2.97 1.45
C THR A 87 -15.42 -4.17 0.60
N LYS A 88 -16.53 -4.83 0.92
CA LYS A 88 -17.13 -5.82 0.02
C LYS A 88 -18.02 -5.07 -0.95
N LEU A 89 -17.73 -5.20 -2.24
CA LEU A 89 -18.53 -4.66 -3.33
C LEU A 89 -19.12 -5.82 -4.12
N ASN A 90 -20.44 -5.85 -4.21
CA ASN A 90 -21.09 -6.74 -5.17
C ASN A 90 -20.85 -6.17 -6.56
N PHE A 91 -20.66 -7.02 -7.55
CA PHE A 91 -20.40 -6.54 -8.90
C PHE A 91 -21.55 -5.72 -9.48
N THR A 92 -22.79 -6.02 -9.07
CA THR A 92 -23.98 -5.20 -9.40
C THR A 92 -23.90 -3.75 -8.93
N GLU A 93 -23.07 -3.44 -7.94
CA GLU A 93 -22.87 -2.09 -7.40
C GLU A 93 -21.76 -1.31 -8.15
N ILE A 94 -21.02 -1.99 -9.05
CA ILE A 94 -19.94 -1.39 -9.83
C ILE A 94 -20.55 -0.65 -11.02
N LYS A 95 -20.30 0.66 -11.07
CA LYS A 95 -20.74 1.56 -12.15
C LYS A 95 -19.78 1.55 -13.33
N SER A 96 -18.49 1.50 -13.05
CA SER A 96 -17.45 1.46 -14.09
C SER A 96 -16.14 0.90 -13.54
N ILE A 97 -15.37 0.26 -14.40
CA ILE A 97 -14.00 -0.16 -14.16
C ILE A 97 -13.11 0.64 -15.12
N GLY A 98 -12.13 1.35 -14.57
CA GLY A 98 -11.11 2.07 -15.32
C GLY A 98 -9.75 1.44 -15.12
N GLU A 99 -8.88 1.56 -16.13
CA GLU A 99 -7.47 1.24 -16.01
C GLU A 99 -6.65 2.50 -16.21
N ILE A 100 -5.78 2.80 -15.25
CA ILE A 100 -4.83 3.89 -15.34
C ILE A 100 -3.49 3.26 -15.67
N ASP A 101 -3.13 3.28 -16.96
CA ASP A 101 -1.87 2.75 -17.48
C ASP A 101 -0.73 3.77 -17.31
N THR A 102 -0.50 4.19 -16.06
CA THR A 102 0.69 4.96 -15.65
C THR A 102 1.72 4.02 -15.03
N TYR A 103 2.84 4.57 -14.55
CA TYR A 103 3.95 3.81 -13.96
C TYR A 103 3.52 2.77 -12.92
N ASP A 104 2.45 3.06 -12.16
CA ASP A 104 1.98 2.21 -11.07
C ASP A 104 0.94 1.15 -11.47
N GLN A 105 0.41 1.21 -12.71
CA GLN A 105 -0.68 0.38 -13.27
C GLN A 105 -1.80 0.10 -12.26
N VAL A 106 -2.88 0.87 -12.34
CA VAL A 106 -3.94 0.87 -11.32
C VAL A 106 -5.28 0.50 -11.94
N ILE A 107 -5.98 -0.44 -11.33
CA ILE A 107 -7.39 -0.72 -11.61
C ILE A 107 -8.23 0.16 -10.69
N GLU A 108 -9.06 1.00 -11.28
CA GLU A 108 -10.02 1.86 -10.58
C GLU A 108 -11.42 1.25 -10.68
N ILE A 109 -12.03 1.00 -9.54
CA ILE A 109 -13.39 0.49 -9.43
C ILE A 109 -14.26 1.61 -8.86
N LYS A 110 -15.16 2.13 -9.69
CA LYS A 110 -16.15 3.11 -9.27
C LYS A 110 -17.44 2.39 -8.92
N SER A 111 -17.92 2.60 -7.70
CA SER A 111 -19.22 2.11 -7.23
C SER A 111 -20.08 3.26 -6.73
N GLU A 112 -21.31 2.95 -6.31
CA GLU A 112 -22.18 3.94 -5.65
C GLU A 112 -21.56 4.52 -4.38
N ASN A 113 -20.75 3.71 -3.69
CA ASN A 113 -20.15 4.03 -2.40
C ASN A 113 -18.77 4.70 -2.50
N GLY A 114 -18.30 4.99 -3.72
CA GLY A 114 -17.05 5.73 -3.97
C GLY A 114 -16.10 5.03 -4.94
N PHE A 115 -14.80 5.32 -4.78
CA PHE A 115 -13.74 4.82 -5.63
C PHE A 115 -12.82 3.88 -4.84
N ASN A 116 -12.46 2.76 -5.46
CA ASN A 116 -11.51 1.80 -4.91
C ASN A 116 -10.40 1.57 -5.92
N LEU A 117 -9.16 1.55 -5.44
CA LEU A 117 -7.96 1.42 -6.27
C LEU A 117 -7.23 0.12 -5.94
N ILE A 118 -6.86 -0.62 -6.97
CA ILE A 118 -6.01 -1.82 -6.87
C ILE A 118 -4.74 -1.51 -7.67
N GLU A 119 -3.63 -1.26 -6.98
CA GLU A 119 -2.36 -0.90 -7.63
C GLU A 119 -1.48 -2.13 -7.81
N LYS A 120 -0.91 -2.30 -9.01
CA LYS A 120 -0.07 -3.45 -9.37
C LYS A 120 1.14 -3.60 -8.45
N GLN A 121 1.75 -2.49 -8.04
CA GLN A 121 2.95 -2.50 -7.18
C GLN A 121 2.76 -3.25 -5.86
N TRP A 122 1.51 -3.33 -5.37
CA TRP A 122 1.19 -4.01 -4.13
C TRP A 122 0.83 -5.48 -4.31
N MET A 123 0.91 -6.08 -5.50
CA MET A 123 0.64 -7.51 -5.67
C MET A 123 1.57 -8.15 -6.70
N LYS A 124 1.59 -9.48 -6.80
CA LYS A 124 2.38 -10.13 -7.85
C LYS A 124 1.76 -9.84 -9.21
N SER A 125 2.57 -9.59 -10.25
CA SER A 125 2.06 -9.29 -11.59
C SER A 125 1.02 -10.31 -12.07
N LYS A 126 1.33 -11.61 -11.96
CA LYS A 126 0.39 -12.67 -12.34
C LYS A 126 -0.94 -12.62 -11.56
N GLU A 127 -0.88 -12.28 -10.27
CA GLU A 127 -2.09 -12.15 -9.45
C GLU A 127 -2.89 -10.90 -9.85
N PHE A 128 -2.23 -9.80 -10.19
CA PHE A 128 -2.86 -8.59 -10.72
C PHE A 128 -3.56 -8.86 -12.05
N ASP A 129 -2.87 -9.54 -12.97
CA ASP A 129 -3.40 -9.87 -14.30
C ASP A 129 -4.68 -10.73 -14.20
N ILE A 130 -4.72 -11.69 -13.26
CA ILE A 130 -5.92 -12.51 -13.00
C ILE A 130 -7.09 -11.65 -12.47
N VAL A 131 -6.83 -10.74 -11.54
CA VAL A 131 -7.87 -9.84 -11.00
C VAL A 131 -8.41 -8.95 -12.10
N ARG A 132 -7.52 -8.39 -12.93
CA ARG A 132 -7.88 -7.57 -14.08
C ARG A 132 -8.77 -8.34 -15.06
N GLU A 133 -8.32 -9.51 -15.49
CA GLU A 133 -9.06 -10.36 -16.45
C GLU A 133 -10.47 -10.69 -15.95
N LYS A 134 -10.63 -11.06 -14.66
CA LYS A 134 -11.94 -11.32 -14.08
C LYS A 134 -12.86 -10.10 -14.09
N LEU A 135 -12.34 -8.92 -13.76
CA LEU A 135 -13.11 -7.68 -13.73
C LEU A 135 -13.54 -7.26 -15.15
N ILE A 136 -12.65 -7.41 -16.14
CA ILE A 136 -12.96 -7.17 -17.56
C ILE A 136 -13.98 -8.18 -18.08
N GLU A 137 -13.82 -9.47 -17.78
CA GLU A 137 -14.75 -10.52 -18.21
C GLU A 137 -16.16 -10.24 -17.69
N TRP A 138 -16.27 -9.85 -16.42
CA TRP A 138 -17.53 -9.43 -15.82
C TRP A 138 -18.12 -8.20 -16.52
N ALA A 139 -17.30 -7.15 -16.71
CA ALA A 139 -17.75 -5.92 -17.36
C ALA A 139 -18.29 -6.19 -18.76
N ASN A 140 -17.60 -7.03 -19.54
CA ASN A 140 -18.03 -7.42 -20.87
C ASN A 140 -19.36 -8.18 -20.83
N LYS A 141 -19.51 -9.21 -19.98
CA LYS A 141 -20.77 -9.97 -19.85
C LYS A 141 -21.97 -9.08 -19.53
N ASN A 142 -21.81 -8.09 -18.67
CA ASN A 142 -22.89 -7.18 -18.28
C ASN A 142 -23.15 -6.05 -19.28
N THR A 143 -22.14 -5.66 -20.08
CA THR A 143 -22.33 -4.72 -21.20
C THR A 143 -23.13 -5.38 -22.35
N PHE A 144 -23.04 -6.70 -22.51
CA PHE A 144 -23.86 -7.44 -23.48
C PHE A 144 -25.25 -7.83 -22.97
N SER A 145 -25.55 -7.66 -21.67
CA SER A 145 -26.88 -7.93 -21.11
C SER A 145 -27.81 -6.70 -21.10
N THR A 146 -27.33 -5.55 -21.57
CA THR A 146 -28.06 -4.26 -21.61
C THR A 146 -28.36 -3.76 -23.02
N LYS A 147 -28.14 -4.61 -24.04
CA LYS A 147 -28.62 -4.40 -25.43
C LYS A 147 -29.70 -5.42 -25.77
#